data_AF-A0A8H7DGE4-F1
#
_entry.id   AF-A0A8H7DGE4-F1
#
_cell.length_a   1.000
_cell.length_b   1.000
_cell.length_c   1.000
_cell.angle_alpha   90.00
_cell.angle_beta   90.00
_cell.angle_gamma   90.00
#
_symmetry.space_group_name_H-M   'P 1'
#
loop_
_entity.id
_entity.type
_entity.pdbx_description
1 polymer ?
#
loop_
_entity_poly.entity_id
_entity_poly.type
_entity_poly.pdbx_seq_one_letter_code
_entity_poly.pdbx_strand_id
1 'polypeptide(L)'
;MGSILSRFHGRPVAVASFTAPLYVGTDYECLPPYPTPSFLYIDTLVDAEENLRQVQPGAVVGFDLEWVDKPHEKLKPAAKKTKLAQEIQQLTSGSFSIDWDAAAVCLAQIATEDNKVFVINLHIMRAIPSEFIRICESREILKVAPGISNDGRALWDSFRQNLLNVASLGLFAKLVYPEHIFPQLSYAVEPGLQLIAAYTLGQYVSKKEQKSQWDAIPLPDNLKQYAAVDPHASLKLYKTLQSHLSESNVYVDQEWFHFDIKQRSCVHVGTENPWKAQCPWWANVTSEGFISRTSASRPV
;
A
#
# COMPACT_ATOMS: atom_id res chain seq x y z
N MET A 1 -23.48 5.02 29.36
CA MET A 1 -22.38 6.01 29.38
C MET A 1 -21.30 5.50 30.32
N GLY A 2 -20.27 4.87 29.79
CA GLY A 2 -19.11 4.39 30.55
C GLY A 2 -17.86 4.75 29.76
N SER A 3 -17.13 5.75 30.24
CA SER A 3 -15.89 6.26 29.66
C SER A 3 -14.77 5.24 29.86
N ILE A 4 -14.30 4.62 28.78
CA ILE A 4 -13.03 3.89 28.73
C ILE A 4 -11.96 4.90 28.30
N LEU A 5 -11.48 5.67 29.26
CA LEU A 5 -10.21 6.41 29.16
C LEU A 5 -9.31 5.92 30.30
N SER A 6 -8.79 4.70 30.15
CA SER A 6 -7.75 4.18 31.03
C SER A 6 -6.36 4.54 30.48
N ARG A 7 -5.77 5.58 31.06
CA ARG A 7 -4.35 5.71 31.44
C ARG A 7 -3.30 5.13 30.47
N PHE A 8 -2.79 5.96 29.56
CA PHE A 8 -1.39 5.85 29.12
C PHE A 8 -0.52 6.72 30.05
N HIS A 9 0.09 6.11 31.06
CA HIS A 9 1.10 6.77 31.88
C HIS A 9 2.49 6.61 31.24
N GLY A 10 3.01 7.69 30.68
CA GLY A 10 4.34 8.21 31.00
C GLY A 10 5.57 7.32 30.81
N ARG A 11 5.67 6.53 29.74
CA ARG A 11 7.00 6.10 29.30
C ARG A 11 7.60 7.19 28.41
N PRO A 12 8.74 7.83 28.78
CA PRO A 12 9.47 8.66 27.84
C PRO A 12 9.89 7.78 26.67
N VAL A 13 9.39 8.08 25.48
CA VAL A 13 9.76 7.37 24.27
C VAL A 13 11.05 8.00 23.78
N ALA A 14 12.15 7.24 23.82
CA ALA A 14 13.42 7.68 23.29
C ALA A 14 13.28 7.88 21.77
N VAL A 15 13.67 9.04 21.24
CA VAL A 15 13.85 9.21 19.79
C VAL A 15 15.15 8.52 19.44
N ALA A 16 15.10 7.45 18.67
CA ALA A 16 16.31 6.82 18.17
C ALA A 16 17.01 7.76 17.19
N SER A 17 18.28 8.08 17.49
CA SER A 17 19.16 8.76 16.55
C SER A 17 19.66 7.72 15.54
N PHE A 18 19.00 7.65 14.38
CA PHE A 18 19.49 6.85 13.27
C PHE A 18 20.48 7.69 12.46
N THR A 19 21.69 7.16 12.23
CA THR A 19 22.54 7.64 11.15
C THR A 19 22.02 7.08 9.83
N ALA A 20 20.79 7.44 9.45
CA ALA A 20 20.38 7.25 8.07
C ALA A 20 21.32 8.10 7.20
N PRO A 21 21.76 7.61 6.03
CA PRO A 21 22.46 8.48 5.09
C PRO A 21 21.58 9.69 4.84
N LEU A 22 22.07 10.85 5.29
CA LEU A 22 21.38 12.14 5.20
C LEU A 22 21.33 12.53 3.72
N TYR A 23 20.34 12.02 2.99
CA TYR A 23 19.99 12.51 1.67
C TYR A 23 19.25 13.84 1.83
N VAL A 24 20.03 14.89 2.11
CA VAL A 24 19.54 16.26 2.17
C VAL A 24 19.38 16.76 0.73
N GLY A 25 18.24 16.46 0.11
CA GLY A 25 17.91 16.93 -1.23
C GLY A 25 16.80 16.13 -1.90
N THR A 26 16.12 16.75 -2.86
CA THR A 26 15.09 16.12 -3.70
C THR A 26 15.66 15.30 -4.86
N ASP A 27 16.98 15.22 -4.98
CA ASP A 27 17.65 14.52 -6.07
C ASP A 27 17.78 13.02 -5.78
N TYR A 28 16.65 12.34 -5.66
CA TYR A 28 16.62 10.88 -5.49
C TYR A 28 17.16 10.16 -6.73
N GLU A 29 17.27 10.83 -7.88
CA GLU A 29 17.68 10.24 -9.15
C GLU A 29 19.18 9.86 -9.16
N CYS A 30 19.97 10.42 -8.22
CA CYS A 30 21.36 10.01 -8.03
C CYS A 30 21.51 8.66 -7.28
N LEU A 31 20.44 8.14 -6.67
CA LEU A 31 20.46 6.84 -6.00
C LEU A 31 20.49 5.70 -7.02
N PRO A 32 21.09 4.55 -6.68
CA PRO A 32 20.99 3.37 -7.52
C PRO A 32 19.51 2.99 -7.73
N PRO A 33 19.10 2.63 -8.96
CA PRO A 33 17.73 2.23 -9.22
C PRO A 33 17.37 0.97 -8.42
N TYR A 34 16.11 0.89 -7.98
CA TYR A 34 15.56 -0.33 -7.41
C TYR A 34 15.57 -1.44 -8.47
N PRO A 35 16.07 -2.65 -8.15
CA PRO A 35 16.17 -3.72 -9.14
C PRO A 35 14.78 -4.23 -9.53
N THR A 36 14.62 -4.59 -10.81
CA THR A 36 13.41 -5.27 -11.26
C THR A 36 13.33 -6.66 -10.61
N PRO A 37 12.27 -6.97 -9.85
CA PRO A 37 12.12 -8.28 -9.24
C PRO A 37 11.71 -9.34 -10.26
N SER A 38 11.84 -10.62 -9.88
CA SER A 38 11.21 -11.70 -10.64
C SER A 38 9.70 -11.64 -10.44
N PHE A 39 8.94 -11.73 -11.53
CA PHE A 39 7.48 -11.69 -11.47
C PHE A 39 6.85 -12.70 -12.43
N LEU A 40 5.64 -13.11 -12.08
CA LEU A 40 4.74 -13.91 -12.90
C LEU A 40 3.56 -13.03 -13.31
N TYR A 41 3.44 -12.76 -14.60
CA TYR A 41 2.28 -12.11 -15.17
C TYR A 41 1.16 -13.14 -15.39
N ILE A 42 -0.02 -12.85 -14.87
CA ILE A 42 -1.18 -13.75 -14.84
C ILE A 42 -2.36 -13.06 -15.51
N ASP A 43 -2.83 -13.61 -16.62
CA ASP A 43 -4.00 -13.09 -17.37
C ASP A 43 -5.11 -14.13 -17.54
N THR A 44 -4.99 -15.28 -16.87
CA THR A 44 -6.05 -16.28 -16.80
C THR A 44 -6.48 -16.53 -15.35
N LEU A 45 -7.77 -16.81 -15.19
CA LEU A 45 -8.34 -17.09 -13.87
C LEU A 45 -7.74 -18.36 -13.25
N VAL A 46 -7.54 -19.41 -14.05
CA VAL A 46 -6.99 -20.69 -13.57
C VAL A 46 -5.58 -20.49 -12.98
N ASP A 47 -4.72 -19.77 -13.71
CA ASP A 47 -3.35 -19.49 -13.25
C ASP A 47 -3.36 -18.63 -11.98
N ALA A 48 -4.30 -17.69 -11.87
CA ALA A 48 -4.46 -16.88 -10.66
C ALA A 48 -4.87 -17.72 -9.45
N GLU A 49 -5.86 -18.60 -9.58
CA GLU A 49 -6.32 -19.47 -8.50
C GLU A 49 -5.24 -20.49 -8.09
N GLU A 50 -4.43 -20.99 -9.03
CA GLU A 50 -3.35 -21.92 -8.72
C GLU A 50 -2.19 -21.22 -8.01
N ASN A 51 -1.76 -20.07 -8.54
CA ASN A 51 -0.60 -19.38 -7.98
C ASN A 51 -0.92 -18.67 -6.66
N LEU A 52 -2.09 -18.07 -6.49
CA LEU A 52 -2.39 -17.33 -5.26
C LEU A 52 -2.69 -18.23 -4.06
N ARG A 53 -3.04 -19.50 -4.29
CA ARG A 53 -3.20 -20.52 -3.23
C ARG A 53 -1.97 -20.67 -2.35
N GLN A 54 -0.78 -20.33 -2.84
CA GLN A 54 0.44 -20.44 -2.05
C GLN A 54 0.56 -19.38 -0.94
N VAL A 55 -0.23 -18.29 -1.01
CA VAL A 55 -0.26 -17.25 0.04
C VAL A 55 -1.08 -17.75 1.23
N GLN A 56 -0.38 -18.26 2.25
CA GLN A 56 -0.99 -18.84 3.44
C GLN A 56 -1.37 -17.80 4.50
N PRO A 57 -2.33 -18.11 5.39
CA PRO A 57 -2.50 -17.39 6.66
C PRO A 57 -1.17 -17.18 7.40
N GLY A 58 -1.02 -16.01 8.03
CA GLY A 58 0.20 -15.58 8.71
C GLY A 58 1.20 -14.86 7.81
N ALA A 59 1.01 -14.87 6.49
CA ALA A 59 1.91 -14.19 5.56
C ALA A 59 1.85 -12.66 5.67
N VAL A 60 2.99 -12.02 5.43
CA VAL A 60 3.08 -10.59 5.10
C VAL A 60 3.35 -10.47 3.61
N VAL A 61 2.52 -9.70 2.90
CA VAL A 61 2.64 -9.50 1.47
C VAL A 61 2.73 -8.02 1.13
N GLY A 62 3.60 -7.71 0.17
CA GLY A 62 3.54 -6.42 -0.50
C GLY A 62 2.32 -6.37 -1.40
N PHE A 63 1.59 -5.26 -1.40
CA PHE A 63 0.34 -5.13 -2.12
C PHE A 63 0.35 -3.82 -2.92
N ASP A 64 -0.22 -3.86 -4.12
CA ASP A 64 -0.45 -2.65 -4.91
C ASP A 64 -1.60 -2.92 -5.91
N LEU A 65 -2.19 -1.85 -6.44
CA LEU A 65 -3.15 -1.89 -7.55
C LEU A 65 -2.78 -0.85 -8.61
N GLU A 66 -3.08 -1.15 -9.86
CA GLU A 66 -3.01 -0.16 -10.94
C GLU A 66 -4.39 0.02 -11.57
N TRP A 67 -4.79 1.28 -11.79
CA TRP A 67 -6.13 1.65 -12.23
C TRP A 67 -6.12 2.83 -13.21
N VAL A 68 -7.22 2.99 -13.94
CA VAL A 68 -7.45 4.16 -14.80
C VAL A 68 -8.32 5.21 -14.08
N ASP A 69 -8.04 6.50 -14.27
CA ASP A 69 -8.81 7.59 -13.63
C ASP A 69 -10.29 7.62 -14.06
N LYS A 70 -10.56 7.19 -15.30
CA LYS A 70 -11.89 6.99 -15.85
C LYS A 70 -11.88 5.70 -16.68
N PRO A 71 -12.77 4.74 -16.41
CA PRO A 71 -12.95 3.61 -17.31
C PRO A 71 -13.24 4.15 -18.70
N HIS A 72 -12.49 3.69 -19.71
CA HIS A 72 -12.74 4.14 -21.08
C HIS A 72 -14.13 3.68 -21.52
N GLU A 73 -14.98 4.65 -21.87
CA GLU A 73 -16.26 4.38 -22.52
C GLU A 73 -15.96 3.70 -23.87
N LYS A 74 -16.24 2.38 -23.96
CA LYS A 74 -16.17 1.50 -25.16
C LYS A 74 -14.85 0.74 -25.38
N LEU A 75 -14.62 -0.31 -24.59
CA LEU A 75 -14.03 -1.53 -25.14
C LEU A 75 -15.17 -2.44 -25.59
N LYS A 76 -15.36 -2.60 -26.91
CA LYS A 76 -16.23 -3.68 -27.43
C LYS A 76 -15.56 -5.00 -27.02
N PRO A 77 -16.27 -5.92 -26.34
CA PRO A 77 -15.65 -7.12 -25.80
C PRO A 77 -15.06 -7.96 -26.94
N ALA A 78 -13.72 -8.10 -26.93
CA ALA A 78 -13.02 -9.02 -27.83
C ALA A 78 -13.04 -10.48 -27.31
N ALA A 79 -13.41 -10.70 -26.04
CA ALA A 79 -13.44 -12.02 -25.45
C ALA A 79 -14.83 -12.65 -25.59
N LYS A 80 -14.92 -13.77 -26.32
CA LYS A 80 -16.00 -14.75 -26.11
C LYS A 80 -16.01 -15.08 -24.63
N LYS A 81 -17.05 -14.66 -23.89
CA LYS A 81 -17.27 -15.09 -22.51
C LYS A 81 -17.18 -16.62 -22.48
N THR A 82 -16.15 -17.15 -21.83
CA THR A 82 -16.03 -18.59 -21.64
C THR A 82 -17.14 -19.03 -20.70
N LYS A 83 -17.72 -20.21 -20.95
CA LYS A 83 -18.75 -20.80 -20.10
C LYS A 83 -18.33 -20.83 -18.62
N LEU A 84 -17.03 -21.04 -18.37
CA LEU A 84 -16.41 -21.03 -17.05
C LEU A 84 -16.48 -19.66 -16.34
N ALA A 85 -16.26 -18.55 -17.05
CA ALA A 85 -16.38 -17.20 -16.47
C ALA A 85 -17.83 -16.89 -16.08
N GLN A 86 -18.81 -17.41 -16.83
CA GLN A 86 -20.22 -17.28 -16.50
C GLN A 86 -20.61 -18.14 -15.28
N GLU A 87 -20.10 -19.37 -15.21
CA GLU A 87 -20.35 -20.29 -14.08
C GLU A 87 -19.74 -19.75 -12.77
N ILE A 88 -18.52 -19.17 -12.81
CA ILE A 88 -17.88 -18.58 -11.62
C ILE A 88 -18.58 -17.30 -11.18
N GLN A 89 -19.05 -16.47 -12.11
CA GLN A 89 -19.87 -15.29 -11.79
C GLN A 89 -21.20 -15.68 -11.11
N GLN A 90 -21.79 -16.81 -11.48
CA GLN A 90 -22.99 -17.34 -10.82
C GLN A 90 -22.68 -17.90 -9.43
N LEU A 91 -21.56 -18.62 -9.27
CA LEU A 91 -21.16 -19.23 -7.98
C LEU A 91 -20.69 -18.21 -6.93
N THR A 92 -20.17 -17.05 -7.36
CA THR A 92 -19.72 -15.97 -6.47
C THR A 92 -20.83 -14.97 -6.11
N SER A 93 -22.04 -15.15 -6.66
CA SER A 93 -23.13 -14.17 -6.51
C SER A 93 -23.92 -14.31 -5.21
N GLY A 94 -23.31 -13.81 -4.13
CA GLY A 94 -24.07 -13.05 -3.14
C GLY A 94 -24.45 -11.68 -3.72
N SER A 95 -25.57 -11.60 -4.44
CA SER A 95 -26.31 -10.36 -4.81
C SER A 95 -25.66 -9.22 -5.62
N PHE A 96 -24.37 -9.22 -5.97
CA PHE A 96 -23.77 -8.11 -6.73
C PHE A 96 -23.13 -8.55 -8.06
N SER A 97 -23.65 -8.02 -9.18
CA SER A 97 -23.01 -8.15 -10.49
C SER A 97 -21.97 -7.04 -10.66
N ILE A 98 -20.70 -7.41 -10.89
CA ILE A 98 -19.63 -6.45 -11.23
C ILE A 98 -19.91 -5.84 -12.60
N ASP A 99 -19.96 -4.51 -12.66
CA ASP A 99 -19.92 -3.75 -13.91
C ASP A 99 -18.46 -3.57 -14.34
N TRP A 100 -17.99 -4.50 -15.17
CA TRP A 100 -16.61 -4.51 -15.65
C TRP A 100 -16.27 -3.34 -16.56
N ASP A 101 -17.26 -2.63 -17.11
CA ASP A 101 -17.02 -1.46 -17.94
C ASP A 101 -16.94 -0.18 -17.09
N ALA A 102 -17.42 -0.23 -15.84
CA ALA A 102 -17.25 0.82 -14.84
C ALA A 102 -16.09 0.57 -13.86
N ALA A 103 -15.51 -0.64 -13.84
CA ALA A 103 -14.37 -0.98 -12.98
C ALA A 103 -13.10 -0.25 -13.44
N ALA A 104 -12.47 0.50 -12.53
CA ALA A 104 -11.25 1.26 -12.81
C ALA A 104 -9.97 0.45 -12.59
N VAL A 105 -9.99 -0.46 -11.61
CA VAL A 105 -8.83 -1.31 -11.28
C VAL A 105 -8.57 -2.28 -12.42
N CYS A 106 -7.35 -2.25 -12.94
CA CYS A 106 -6.91 -3.05 -14.08
C CYS A 106 -5.99 -4.19 -13.67
N LEU A 107 -5.03 -3.89 -12.79
CA LEU A 107 -4.06 -4.86 -12.28
C LEU A 107 -4.11 -4.92 -10.76
N ALA A 108 -3.78 -6.08 -10.23
CA ALA A 108 -3.47 -6.25 -8.82
C ALA A 108 -2.12 -6.95 -8.68
N GLN A 109 -1.33 -6.52 -7.69
CA GLN A 109 -0.01 -7.10 -7.48
C GLN A 109 0.23 -7.55 -6.05
N ILE A 110 0.84 -8.72 -5.91
CA ILE A 110 1.12 -9.35 -4.62
C ILE A 110 2.57 -9.83 -4.64
N ALA A 111 3.40 -9.26 -3.76
CA ALA A 111 4.76 -9.73 -3.53
C ALA A 111 4.80 -10.63 -2.29
N THR A 112 5.43 -11.79 -2.42
CA THR A 112 5.57 -12.80 -1.36
C THR A 112 6.99 -12.82 -0.79
N GLU A 113 7.14 -13.44 0.39
CA GLU A 113 8.42 -13.47 1.12
C GLU A 113 9.54 -14.25 0.41
N ASP A 114 9.19 -15.12 -0.52
CA ASP A 114 10.11 -15.87 -1.40
C ASP A 114 10.61 -15.03 -2.59
N ASN A 115 10.39 -13.71 -2.58
CA ASN A 115 10.75 -12.75 -3.63
C ASN A 115 10.05 -12.98 -4.98
N LYS A 116 8.89 -13.65 -4.97
CA LYS A 116 8.02 -13.75 -6.16
C LYS A 116 7.01 -12.61 -6.14
N VAL A 117 6.72 -12.06 -7.32
CA VAL A 117 5.64 -11.09 -7.50
C VAL A 117 4.61 -11.62 -8.47
N PHE A 118 3.34 -11.64 -8.08
CA PHE A 118 2.23 -11.92 -8.97
C PHE A 118 1.69 -10.61 -9.52
N VAL A 119 1.70 -10.45 -10.84
CA VAL A 119 1.07 -9.31 -11.53
C VAL A 119 -0.18 -9.83 -12.24
N ILE A 120 -1.34 -9.56 -11.65
CA ILE A 120 -2.62 -10.18 -12.02
C ILE A 120 -3.43 -9.19 -12.85
N ASN A 121 -3.73 -9.54 -14.11
CA ASN A 121 -4.51 -8.69 -15.00
C ASN A 121 -6.02 -8.97 -14.88
N LEU A 122 -6.65 -8.26 -13.93
CA LEU A 122 -8.10 -8.32 -13.69
C LEU A 122 -8.91 -7.82 -14.90
N HIS A 123 -8.37 -6.84 -15.63
CA HIS A 123 -9.04 -6.24 -16.79
C HIS A 123 -9.18 -7.22 -17.96
N ILE A 124 -8.14 -8.00 -18.28
CA ILE A 124 -8.17 -9.02 -19.34
C ILE A 124 -9.02 -10.21 -18.91
N MET A 125 -8.87 -10.67 -17.66
CA MET A 125 -9.63 -11.82 -17.16
C MET A 125 -11.13 -11.55 -17.10
N ARG A 126 -11.54 -10.30 -16.85
CA ARG A 126 -12.93 -9.92 -16.54
C ARG A 126 -13.55 -10.82 -15.46
N ALA A 127 -12.72 -11.20 -14.49
CA ALA A 127 -13.05 -12.01 -13.33
C ALA A 127 -12.13 -11.62 -12.16
N ILE A 128 -12.62 -11.80 -10.93
CA ILE A 128 -11.80 -11.65 -9.73
C ILE A 128 -11.53 -13.05 -9.19
N PRO A 129 -10.25 -13.47 -9.10
CA PRO A 129 -9.89 -14.76 -8.50
C PRO A 129 -10.38 -14.87 -7.06
N SER A 130 -10.94 -16.02 -6.69
CA SER A 130 -11.42 -16.29 -5.34
C SER A 130 -10.27 -16.25 -4.33
N GLU A 131 -9.09 -16.73 -4.71
CA GLU A 131 -7.89 -16.62 -3.88
C GLU A 131 -7.42 -15.17 -3.69
N PHE A 132 -7.61 -14.29 -4.68
CA PHE A 132 -7.34 -12.87 -4.51
C PHE A 132 -8.29 -12.24 -3.48
N ILE A 133 -9.59 -12.53 -3.57
CA ILE A 133 -10.59 -12.08 -2.58
C ILE A 133 -10.21 -12.61 -1.19
N ARG A 134 -9.86 -13.90 -1.08
CA ARG A 134 -9.41 -14.50 0.18
C ARG A 134 -8.21 -13.75 0.78
N ILE A 135 -7.24 -13.36 -0.03
CA ILE A 135 -6.07 -12.60 0.44
C ILE A 135 -6.48 -11.20 0.90
N CYS A 136 -7.29 -10.48 0.11
CA CYS A 136 -7.78 -9.14 0.47
C CYS A 136 -8.60 -9.14 1.76
N GLU A 137 -9.48 -10.11 1.94
CA GLU A 137 -10.41 -10.19 3.07
C GLU A 137 -9.89 -11.06 4.23
N SER A 138 -8.67 -11.60 4.15
CA SER A 138 -8.06 -12.30 5.28
C SER A 138 -7.53 -11.32 6.32
N ARG A 139 -7.87 -11.56 7.59
CA ARG A 139 -7.24 -10.90 8.74
C ARG A 139 -5.95 -11.55 9.19
N GLU A 140 -5.64 -12.73 8.65
CA GLU A 140 -4.41 -13.46 8.97
C GLU A 140 -3.30 -13.12 7.98
N ILE A 141 -3.60 -12.45 6.87
CA ILE A 141 -2.62 -12.00 5.88
C ILE A 141 -2.50 -10.48 6.00
N LEU A 142 -1.28 -10.00 6.30
CA LEU A 142 -0.98 -8.58 6.39
C LEU A 142 -0.58 -8.04 5.02
N LYS A 143 -1.26 -6.99 4.57
CA LYS A 143 -0.96 -6.30 3.30
C LYS A 143 -0.23 -5.00 3.59
N VAL A 144 0.95 -4.81 3.02
CA VAL A 144 1.79 -3.63 3.26
C VAL A 144 1.95 -2.83 1.96
N ALA A 145 1.65 -1.52 2.02
CA ALA A 145 1.89 -0.60 0.92
C ALA A 145 1.91 0.87 1.41
N PRO A 146 2.57 1.79 0.70
CA PRO A 146 2.39 3.22 0.92
C PRO A 146 1.04 3.66 0.34
N GLY A 147 0.27 4.48 1.08
CA GLY A 147 -1.00 4.99 0.54
C GLY A 147 -2.11 3.93 0.35
N ILE A 148 -1.97 2.76 0.97
CA ILE A 148 -2.86 1.58 0.83
C ILE A 148 -4.37 1.85 1.01
N SER A 149 -4.72 2.95 1.67
CA SER A 149 -6.11 3.43 1.78
C SER A 149 -6.74 3.75 0.42
N ASN A 150 -5.94 4.23 -0.54
CA ASN A 150 -6.39 4.51 -1.90
C ASN A 150 -6.71 3.21 -2.64
N ASP A 151 -5.86 2.19 -2.49
CA ASP A 151 -6.06 0.86 -3.08
C ASP A 151 -7.35 0.21 -2.56
N GLY A 152 -7.56 0.22 -1.24
CA GLY A 152 -8.80 -0.32 -0.67
C GLY A 152 -10.05 0.43 -1.14
N ARG A 153 -9.95 1.75 -1.40
CA ARG A 153 -11.05 2.52 -2.00
C ARG A 153 -11.27 2.14 -3.46
N ALA A 154 -10.21 2.05 -4.26
CA ALA A 154 -10.29 1.67 -5.67
C ALA A 154 -10.87 0.26 -5.84
N LEU A 155 -10.47 -0.66 -4.95
CA LEU A 155 -10.99 -2.02 -4.87
C LEU A 155 -12.48 -2.05 -4.53
N TRP A 156 -12.92 -1.27 -3.54
CA TRP A 156 -14.33 -1.15 -3.21
C TRP A 156 -15.16 -0.52 -4.33
N ASP A 157 -14.62 0.53 -4.96
CA ASP A 157 -15.31 1.26 -6.01
C ASP A 157 -15.49 0.42 -7.27
N SER A 158 -14.49 -0.40 -7.62
CA SER A 158 -14.54 -1.29 -8.78
C SER A 158 -15.30 -2.59 -8.51
N PHE A 159 -15.12 -3.18 -7.32
CA PHE A 159 -15.48 -4.58 -7.09
C PHE A 159 -16.26 -4.85 -5.80
N ARG A 160 -16.50 -3.84 -4.97
CA ARG A 160 -17.14 -3.98 -3.65
C ARG A 160 -16.43 -4.96 -2.71
N GLN A 161 -15.11 -5.11 -2.87
CA GLN A 161 -14.29 -5.95 -2.00
C GLN A 161 -13.63 -5.13 -0.91
N ASN A 162 -13.55 -5.69 0.30
CA ASN A 162 -12.83 -5.06 1.40
C ASN A 162 -11.34 -5.37 1.32
N LEU A 163 -10.52 -4.55 1.98
CA LEU A 163 -9.10 -4.82 2.16
C LEU A 163 -8.79 -4.78 3.66
N LEU A 164 -8.73 -5.95 4.29
CA LEU A 164 -8.61 -6.09 5.75
C LEU A 164 -7.15 -6.23 6.17
N ASN A 165 -6.81 -5.99 7.44
CA ASN A 165 -5.47 -6.17 7.99
C ASN A 165 -4.37 -5.59 7.08
N VAL A 166 -4.40 -4.28 6.91
CA VAL A 166 -3.42 -3.52 6.12
C VAL A 166 -2.46 -2.75 7.01
N ALA A 167 -1.26 -2.48 6.51
CA ALA A 167 -0.30 -1.57 7.11
C ALA A 167 0.05 -0.45 6.14
N SER A 168 -0.15 0.81 6.55
CA SER A 168 0.40 1.95 5.80
C SER A 168 1.90 2.08 6.06
N LEU A 169 2.70 1.87 5.02
CA LEU A 169 4.15 2.11 5.09
C LEU A 169 4.49 3.58 5.25
N GLY A 170 3.65 4.48 4.75
CA GLY A 170 3.89 5.91 4.89
C GLY A 170 3.80 6.35 6.35
N LEU A 171 2.81 5.83 7.07
CA LEU A 171 2.66 6.08 8.51
C LEU A 171 3.74 5.35 9.31
N PHE A 172 4.03 4.09 8.97
CA PHE A 172 5.06 3.33 9.66
C PHE A 172 6.44 3.99 9.52
N ALA A 173 6.81 4.43 8.32
CA ALA A 173 8.07 5.13 8.08
C ALA A 173 8.19 6.44 8.88
N LYS A 174 7.11 7.20 9.03
CA LYS A 174 7.09 8.41 9.89
C LYS A 174 7.37 8.11 11.36
N LEU A 175 6.99 6.92 11.83
CA LEU A 175 7.22 6.49 13.21
C LEU A 175 8.68 6.07 13.43
N VAL A 176 9.29 5.45 12.42
CA VAL A 176 10.70 5.01 12.47
C VAL A 176 11.68 6.15 12.19
N TYR A 177 11.33 7.06 11.28
CA TYR A 177 12.19 8.17 10.82
C TYR A 177 11.53 9.55 10.98
N PRO A 178 11.11 9.94 12.20
CA PRO A 178 10.40 11.19 12.40
C PRO A 178 11.20 12.40 11.89
N GLU A 179 12.46 12.53 12.28
CA GLU A 179 13.30 13.70 11.95
C GLU A 179 13.67 13.82 10.47
N HIS A 180 13.52 12.74 9.69
CA HIS A 180 13.85 12.74 8.27
C HIS A 180 12.63 12.96 7.40
N ILE A 181 11.50 12.35 7.75
CA ILE A 181 10.29 12.39 6.91
C ILE A 181 9.40 13.59 7.25
N PHE A 182 9.24 13.96 8.53
CA PHE A 182 8.36 15.09 8.90
C PHE A 182 8.81 16.43 8.33
N PRO A 183 10.10 16.80 8.27
CA PRO A 183 10.47 18.10 7.73
C PRO A 183 10.15 18.24 6.23
N GLN A 184 9.99 17.13 5.50
CA GLN A 184 9.71 17.13 4.07
C GLN A 184 8.21 17.18 3.75
N LEU A 185 7.33 16.83 4.69
CA LEU A 185 5.91 16.66 4.45
C LEU A 185 5.07 17.24 5.60
N SER A 186 3.91 17.81 5.27
CA SER A 186 2.96 18.16 6.32
C SER A 186 2.50 16.92 7.07
N TYR A 187 2.09 17.09 8.34
CA TYR A 187 1.63 15.98 9.20
C TYR A 187 0.56 15.12 8.53
N ALA A 188 -0.32 15.75 7.74
CA ALA A 188 -1.44 15.11 7.06
C ALA A 188 -1.06 14.30 5.81
N VAL A 189 0.17 14.39 5.30
CA VAL A 189 0.56 13.75 4.03
C VAL A 189 1.44 12.55 4.28
N GLU A 190 1.00 11.36 3.87
CA GLU A 190 1.83 10.16 3.88
C GLU A 190 2.94 10.25 2.83
N PRO A 191 4.19 9.87 3.17
CA PRO A 191 5.25 9.77 2.18
C PRO A 191 4.92 8.68 1.17
N GLY A 192 5.18 8.95 -0.12
CA GLY A 192 5.05 7.96 -1.17
C GLY A 192 6.24 7.00 -1.23
N LEU A 193 6.09 5.91 -1.98
CA LEU A 193 7.06 4.81 -2.09
C LEU A 193 8.50 5.28 -2.34
N GLN A 194 8.70 6.15 -3.33
CA GLN A 194 10.01 6.68 -3.72
C GLN A 194 10.77 7.34 -2.56
N LEU A 195 10.06 8.13 -1.74
CA LEU A 195 10.67 8.82 -0.59
C LEU A 195 11.05 7.80 0.48
N ILE A 196 10.15 6.86 0.80
CA ILE A 196 10.42 5.84 1.81
C ILE A 196 11.59 4.94 1.36
N ALA A 197 11.62 4.52 0.08
CA ALA A 197 12.69 3.72 -0.52
C ALA A 197 14.04 4.42 -0.49
N ALA A 198 14.09 5.72 -0.78
CA ALA A 198 15.31 6.50 -0.72
C ALA A 198 15.92 6.49 0.68
N TYR A 199 15.12 6.75 1.71
CA TYR A 199 15.59 6.81 3.10
C TYR A 199 15.88 5.45 3.72
N THR A 200 15.07 4.45 3.38
CA THR A 200 15.13 3.14 4.04
C THR A 200 16.08 2.18 3.34
N LEU A 201 16.13 2.21 2.00
CA LEU A 201 16.91 1.28 1.19
C LEU A 201 18.10 1.94 0.49
N GLY A 202 18.14 3.27 0.42
CA GLY A 202 19.12 3.98 -0.41
C GLY A 202 18.92 3.73 -1.90
N GLN A 203 17.68 3.48 -2.34
CA GLN A 203 17.36 3.11 -3.72
C GLN A 203 16.31 4.06 -4.34
N TYR A 204 16.46 4.34 -5.62
CA TYR A 204 15.48 5.10 -6.41
C TYR A 204 14.38 4.18 -6.96
N VAL A 205 13.13 4.48 -6.61
CA VAL A 205 11.96 3.89 -7.29
C VAL A 205 11.42 4.90 -8.30
N SER A 206 11.32 4.48 -9.55
CA SER A 206 10.81 5.30 -10.65
C SER A 206 9.32 5.59 -10.49
N LYS A 207 8.86 6.75 -10.99
CA LYS A 207 7.43 7.11 -11.09
C LYS A 207 6.95 7.24 -12.54
N LYS A 208 7.80 6.87 -13.51
CA LYS A 208 7.60 7.18 -14.93
C LYS A 208 6.30 6.60 -15.49
N GLU A 209 5.86 5.45 -14.98
CA GLU A 209 4.69 4.73 -15.49
C GLU A 209 3.42 4.97 -14.66
N GLN A 210 3.48 5.75 -13.57
CA GLN A 210 2.35 5.92 -12.65
C GLN A 210 1.05 6.38 -13.33
N LYS A 211 1.14 7.10 -14.45
CA LYS A 211 0.01 7.64 -15.21
C LYS A 211 -0.14 7.00 -16.60
N SER A 212 0.37 5.79 -16.75
CA SER A 212 0.32 5.05 -18.01
C SER A 212 -1.07 4.45 -18.26
N GLN A 213 -1.28 3.95 -19.48
CA GLN A 213 -2.54 3.32 -19.87
C GLN A 213 -2.60 1.87 -19.34
N TRP A 214 -3.09 1.71 -18.10
CA TRP A 214 -3.11 0.43 -17.39
C TRP A 214 -4.13 -0.59 -17.93
N ASP A 215 -5.10 -0.14 -18.73
CA ASP A 215 -6.08 -1.00 -19.41
C ASP A 215 -5.64 -1.42 -20.83
N ALA A 216 -4.39 -1.16 -21.21
CA ALA A 216 -3.86 -1.55 -22.52
C ALA A 216 -3.88 -3.07 -22.74
N ILE A 217 -4.28 -3.50 -23.93
CA ILE A 217 -4.32 -4.91 -24.35
C ILE A 217 -3.56 -5.06 -25.68
N PRO A 218 -2.42 -5.77 -25.73
CA PRO A 218 -1.72 -6.37 -24.59
C PRO A 218 -1.06 -5.32 -23.68
N LEU A 219 -0.87 -5.65 -22.39
CA LEU A 219 -0.13 -4.79 -21.47
C LEU A 219 1.38 -4.78 -21.87
N PRO A 220 1.99 -3.60 -22.11
CA PRO A 220 3.41 -3.49 -22.42
C PRO A 220 4.33 -4.04 -21.34
N ASP A 221 5.50 -4.56 -21.73
CA ASP A 221 6.43 -5.22 -20.79
C ASP A 221 7.03 -4.25 -19.76
N ASN A 222 7.25 -2.98 -20.12
CA ASN A 222 7.70 -1.95 -19.16
C ASN A 222 6.65 -1.72 -18.05
N LEU A 223 5.35 -1.78 -18.38
CA LEU A 223 4.28 -1.65 -17.38
C LEU A 223 4.22 -2.87 -16.47
N LYS A 224 4.40 -4.09 -17.00
CA LYS A 224 4.50 -5.31 -16.17
C LYS A 224 5.66 -5.24 -15.19
N GLN A 225 6.84 -4.81 -15.66
CA GLN A 225 8.04 -4.65 -14.84
C GLN A 225 7.84 -3.59 -13.76
N TYR A 226 7.26 -2.44 -14.13
CA TYR A 226 6.94 -1.38 -13.17
C TYR A 226 5.98 -1.89 -12.10
N ALA A 227 4.86 -2.49 -12.49
CA ALA A 227 3.85 -3.02 -11.58
C ALA A 227 4.42 -4.07 -10.60
N ALA A 228 5.48 -4.79 -10.99
CA ALA A 228 6.13 -5.74 -10.11
C ALA A 228 7.01 -5.07 -9.03
N VAL A 229 7.54 -3.87 -9.29
CA VAL A 229 8.47 -3.17 -8.39
C VAL A 229 7.75 -2.69 -7.13
N ASP A 230 6.59 -2.08 -7.25
CA ASP A 230 5.92 -1.40 -6.14
C ASP A 230 5.53 -2.31 -4.95
N PRO A 231 4.88 -3.47 -5.14
CA PRO A 231 4.63 -4.39 -4.03
C PRO A 231 5.93 -5.02 -3.50
N HIS A 232 6.90 -5.31 -4.35
CA HIS A 232 8.17 -5.91 -3.92
C HIS A 232 9.01 -4.95 -3.06
N ALA A 233 9.10 -3.69 -3.49
CA ALA A 233 9.71 -2.61 -2.72
C ALA A 233 8.97 -2.40 -1.40
N SER A 234 7.63 -2.43 -1.41
CA SER A 234 6.80 -2.30 -0.21
C SER A 234 7.07 -3.41 0.82
N LEU A 235 7.13 -4.67 0.39
CA LEU A 235 7.45 -5.78 1.31
C LEU A 235 8.86 -5.65 1.89
N LYS A 236 9.85 -5.30 1.07
CA LYS A 236 11.23 -5.09 1.52
C LYS A 236 11.31 -3.93 2.52
N LEU A 237 10.62 -2.82 2.23
CA LEU A 237 10.51 -1.67 3.11
C LEU A 237 9.93 -2.02 4.46
N TYR A 238 8.81 -2.76 4.50
CA TYR A 238 8.20 -3.21 5.74
C TYR A 238 9.20 -3.95 6.62
N LYS A 239 9.90 -4.94 6.06
CA LYS A 239 10.88 -5.76 6.78
C LYS A 239 12.05 -4.92 7.29
N THR A 240 12.56 -3.99 6.48
CA THR A 240 13.65 -3.10 6.89
C THR A 240 13.21 -2.12 7.98
N LEU A 241 12.00 -1.54 7.88
CA LEU A 241 11.43 -0.69 8.92
C LEU A 241 11.23 -1.45 10.24
N GLN A 242 10.77 -2.70 10.18
CA GLN A 242 10.67 -3.56 11.36
C GLN A 242 12.04 -3.84 12.00
N SER A 243 13.07 -4.14 11.20
CA SER A 243 14.44 -4.35 11.70
C SER A 243 14.93 -3.10 12.43
N HIS A 244 14.84 -1.94 11.80
CA HIS A 244 15.25 -0.68 12.41
C HIS A 244 14.46 -0.35 13.67
N LEU A 245 13.15 -0.57 13.68
CA LEU A 245 12.35 -0.40 14.89
C LEU A 245 12.84 -1.33 16.02
N SER A 246 13.15 -2.59 15.72
CA SER A 246 13.62 -3.56 16.71
C SER A 246 15.02 -3.24 17.26
N GLU A 247 15.86 -2.60 16.46
CA GLU A 247 17.18 -2.10 16.85
C GLU A 247 17.09 -0.78 17.63
N SER A 248 15.95 -0.09 17.52
CA SER A 248 15.67 1.14 18.23
C SER A 248 15.07 0.87 19.61
N ASN A 249 15.33 1.76 20.56
CA ASN A 249 14.60 1.79 21.83
C ASN A 249 13.25 2.54 21.72
N VAL A 250 12.67 2.62 20.51
CA VAL A 250 11.39 3.29 20.26
C VAL A 250 10.27 2.26 20.40
N TYR A 251 9.24 2.60 21.18
CA TYR A 251 8.01 1.83 21.18
C TYR A 251 7.06 2.39 20.12
N VAL A 252 6.59 1.52 19.22
CA VAL A 252 5.56 1.85 18.24
C VAL A 252 4.41 0.86 18.41
N ASP A 253 3.21 1.39 18.61
CA ASP A 253 1.99 0.60 18.60
C ASP A 253 1.57 0.32 17.15
N GLN A 254 1.25 -0.95 16.85
CA GLN A 254 0.79 -1.33 15.52
C GLN A 254 -0.53 -0.65 15.15
N GLU A 255 -1.40 -0.36 16.12
CA GLU A 255 -2.68 0.31 15.87
C GLU A 255 -2.51 1.71 15.24
N TRP A 256 -1.32 2.30 15.28
CA TRP A 256 -1.04 3.61 14.69
C TRP A 256 -0.86 3.58 13.18
N PHE A 257 -0.65 2.40 12.59
CA PHE A 257 -0.47 2.23 11.14
C PHE A 257 -1.13 0.97 10.56
N HIS A 258 -1.69 0.08 11.41
CA HIS A 258 -2.52 -1.05 11.03
C HIS A 258 -4.01 -0.75 11.15
N PHE A 259 -4.79 -1.12 10.13
CA PHE A 259 -6.24 -0.95 10.10
C PHE A 259 -6.92 -1.92 9.10
N ASP A 260 -8.24 -1.97 9.10
CA ASP A 260 -9.06 -2.57 8.05
C ASP A 260 -9.56 -1.44 7.12
N ILE A 261 -9.76 -1.71 5.83
CA ILE A 261 -10.47 -0.81 4.90
C ILE A 261 -11.77 -1.50 4.48
N LYS A 262 -12.89 -0.99 5.00
CA LYS A 262 -14.24 -1.48 4.71
C LYS A 262 -15.05 -0.39 4.06
N GLN A 263 -15.75 -0.71 2.98
CA GLN A 263 -16.69 0.24 2.35
C GLN A 263 -16.09 1.65 2.14
N ARG A 264 -14.84 1.72 1.66
CA ARG A 264 -14.05 2.96 1.42
C ARG A 264 -13.54 3.68 2.67
N SER A 265 -13.77 3.13 3.86
CA SER A 265 -13.44 3.74 5.14
C SER A 265 -12.39 2.92 5.88
N CYS A 266 -11.42 3.60 6.50
CA CYS A 266 -10.48 2.95 7.40
C CYS A 266 -11.17 2.72 8.76
N VAL A 267 -11.09 1.52 9.29
CA VAL A 267 -11.67 1.11 10.59
C VAL A 267 -10.64 0.33 11.41
N HIS A 268 -10.77 0.34 12.73
CA HIS A 268 -9.85 -0.44 13.57
C HIS A 268 -9.99 -1.93 13.22
N VAL A 269 -8.88 -2.66 13.22
CA VAL A 269 -8.82 -4.08 12.83
C VAL A 269 -9.87 -4.88 13.59
N GLY A 270 -10.71 -5.61 12.87
CA GLY A 270 -11.74 -6.46 13.48
C GLY A 270 -12.96 -5.72 14.05
N THR A 271 -13.07 -4.41 13.82
CA THR A 271 -14.19 -3.59 14.30
C THR A 271 -14.92 -2.87 13.16
N GLU A 272 -15.95 -2.10 13.50
CA GLU A 272 -16.58 -1.10 12.61
C GLU A 272 -16.26 0.34 13.03
N ASN A 273 -15.40 0.50 14.03
CA ASN A 273 -15.08 1.83 14.58
C ASN A 273 -14.16 2.56 13.60
N PRO A 274 -14.48 3.82 13.21
CA PRO A 274 -13.63 4.60 12.34
C PRO A 274 -12.21 4.69 12.88
N TRP A 275 -11.25 4.33 12.05
CA TRP A 275 -9.85 4.47 12.37
C TRP A 275 -9.36 5.84 11.97
N LYS A 276 -8.50 6.42 12.80
CA LYS A 276 -7.76 7.63 12.51
C LYS A 276 -6.31 7.38 12.86
N ALA A 277 -5.42 8.01 12.11
CA ALA A 277 -4.00 7.97 12.41
C ALA A 277 -3.78 8.62 13.79
N GLN A 278 -3.47 7.80 14.80
CA GLN A 278 -3.33 8.20 16.20
C GLN A 278 -1.88 8.07 16.67
N CYS A 279 -0.97 8.85 16.08
CA CYS A 279 0.37 8.99 16.65
C CYS A 279 0.40 10.18 17.61
N PRO A 280 0.73 9.99 18.91
CA PRO A 280 0.80 11.09 19.89
C PRO A 280 1.77 12.21 19.46
N TRP A 281 2.78 11.87 18.68
CA TRP A 281 3.77 12.79 18.13
C TRP A 281 3.17 13.74 17.10
N TRP A 282 2.16 13.33 16.32
CA TRP A 282 1.49 14.22 15.37
C TRP A 282 0.66 15.29 16.06
N ALA A 283 0.13 15.02 17.25
CA ALA A 283 -0.68 15.96 18.01
C ALA A 283 0.19 16.99 18.76
N ASN A 284 1.29 16.56 19.40
CA ASN A 284 2.07 17.42 20.30
C ASN A 284 3.01 18.42 19.61
N VAL A 285 3.36 18.23 18.33
CA VAL A 285 4.17 19.24 17.61
C VAL A 285 3.34 20.46 17.21
N THR A 286 2.00 20.38 17.29
CA THR A 286 1.13 21.53 17.02
C THR A 286 1.14 22.59 18.12
N SER A 287 1.57 22.26 19.35
CA SER A 287 1.47 23.19 20.50
C SER A 287 2.79 23.83 20.94
N GLU A 288 3.96 23.20 20.76
CA GLU A 288 5.21 23.73 21.34
C GLU A 288 6.46 23.67 20.42
N GLY A 289 6.32 23.25 19.16
CA GLY A 289 7.45 22.89 18.29
C GLY A 289 7.89 23.90 17.23
N PHE A 290 7.40 25.15 17.25
CA PHE A 290 8.05 26.24 16.52
C PHE A 290 8.98 26.98 17.49
N ILE A 291 10.25 26.58 17.51
CA ILE A 291 11.29 27.56 17.83
C ILE A 291 11.12 28.66 16.80
N SER A 292 10.59 29.79 17.26
CA SER A 292 10.62 31.02 16.50
C SER A 292 12.06 31.26 16.06
N ARG A 293 12.33 31.12 14.76
CA ARG A 293 13.41 31.90 14.16
C ARG A 293 12.91 33.34 14.13
N THR A 294 12.97 34.00 15.29
CA THR A 294 13.00 35.45 15.34
C THR A 294 14.18 35.89 14.50
N SER A 295 13.88 36.54 13.37
CA SER A 295 14.68 37.59 12.74
C SER A 295 16.15 37.67 13.20
N ALA A 296 17.02 36.91 12.54
CA ALA A 296 18.40 37.33 12.44
C ALA A 296 18.43 38.51 11.45
N SER A 297 18.43 39.72 12.00
CA SER A 297 18.81 40.93 11.29
C SER A 297 20.12 40.68 10.53
N ARG A 298 20.12 40.97 9.23
CA ARG A 298 21.36 41.08 8.45
C ARG A 298 22.24 42.14 9.12
N PRO A 299 23.54 41.88 9.37
CA PRO A 299 24.49 42.95 9.60
C PRO A 299 24.57 43.81 8.32
N VAL A 300 24.69 45.11 8.56
CA VAL A 300 24.74 46.22 7.59
C VAL A 300 25.75 45.98 6.48
#